data_AF-A0A0G9JQH8-F1
#
_entry.id   AF-A0A0G9JQH8-F1
#
_cell.length_a   1.000
_cell.length_b   1.000
_cell.length_c   1.000
_cell.angle_alpha   90.00
_cell.angle_beta   90.00
_cell.angle_gamma   90.00
#
_symmetry.space_group_name_H-M   'P 1'
#
loop_
_entity.id
_entity.type
_entity.pdbx_description
1 polymer ?
#
loop_
_entity_poly.entity_id
_entity_poly.type
_entity_poly.pdbx_seq_one_letter_code
_entity_poly.pdbx_strand_id
1 'polypeptide(L)'
;MNLPRFLKIELIDSRTGVEYSELSTGEKSLLDVVYSIKNIIELRIKNNLSNSIFILLDEIESYLHPIWQKNLIQYIYNFVKIYSIDIHIILTSHSPFILSDIPKENVIFLEKYKKDEDKNQKEGNCKNATKDIELKTFGANIHTLLSNGFFMSDGLMGEFAKSKIEEIKKFYELVKFLEPKNKKYKRILKILYLFKIKKFNHIQSIIGEPFLQTIIKNYLDELEQIFDNETYKKNKMKEFLDQFEPEELQKYLDEKNAKA
;
A
#
# COMPACT_ATOMS: atom_id res chain seq x y z
N MET A 1 -20.69 -14.56 34.99
CA MET A 1 -20.37 -15.79 35.74
C MET A 1 -19.23 -16.46 34.99
N ASN A 2 -18.00 -16.42 35.51
CA ASN A 2 -16.83 -16.98 34.81
C ASN A 2 -16.88 -18.51 34.90
N LEU A 3 -16.99 -19.17 33.75
CA LEU A 3 -16.99 -20.62 33.65
C LEU A 3 -15.60 -21.18 34.02
N PRO A 4 -15.52 -22.42 34.55
CA PRO A 4 -14.25 -23.07 34.85
C PRO A 4 -13.38 -23.22 33.60
N ARG A 5 -12.05 -23.08 33.70
CA ARG A 5 -11.12 -23.15 32.56
C ARG A 5 -11.15 -24.48 31.77
N PHE A 6 -11.67 -25.56 32.36
CA PHE A 6 -11.83 -26.85 31.70
C PHE A 6 -13.14 -26.98 30.90
N LEU A 7 -14.04 -25.99 30.99
CA LEU A 7 -15.31 -26.00 30.30
C LEU A 7 -15.24 -25.06 29.08
N LYS A 8 -15.12 -25.64 27.88
CA LYS A 8 -15.20 -24.91 26.60
C LYS A 8 -16.67 -24.88 26.16
N ILE A 9 -17.21 -23.68 25.92
CA ILE A 9 -18.51 -23.51 25.26
C ILE A 9 -18.23 -23.04 23.83
N GLU A 10 -18.92 -23.65 22.87
CA GLU A 10 -18.72 -23.43 21.44
C GLU A 10 -20.08 -23.22 20.76
N LEU A 11 -20.13 -22.28 19.82
CA LEU A 11 -21.27 -22.12 18.92
C LEU A 11 -20.93 -22.85 17.62
N ILE A 12 -21.85 -23.69 17.14
CA ILE A 12 -21.64 -24.51 15.94
C ILE A 12 -22.78 -24.22 14.98
N ASP A 13 -22.46 -23.94 13.71
CA ASP A 13 -23.48 -23.87 12.67
C ASP A 13 -24.02 -25.27 12.39
N SER A 14 -25.32 -25.47 12.64
CA SER A 14 -25.98 -26.77 12.47
C SER A 14 -26.01 -27.28 11.03
N ARG A 15 -25.79 -26.41 10.03
CA ARG A 15 -25.80 -26.79 8.61
C ARG A 15 -24.44 -27.22 8.10
N THR A 16 -23.40 -26.47 8.48
CA THR A 16 -22.04 -26.66 7.97
C THR A 16 -21.14 -27.42 8.95
N GLY A 17 -21.51 -27.47 10.22
CA GLY A 17 -20.69 -28.03 11.30
C GLY A 17 -19.53 -27.12 11.71
N VAL A 18 -19.39 -25.93 11.12
CA VAL A 18 -18.30 -25.00 11.41
C VAL A 18 -18.46 -24.43 12.82
N GLU A 19 -17.38 -24.50 13.59
CA GLU A 19 -17.33 -23.94 14.93
C GLU A 19 -17.02 -22.44 14.88
N TYR A 20 -17.61 -21.65 15.79
CA TYR A 20 -17.31 -20.22 15.89
C TYR A 20 -15.82 -19.97 16.15
N SER A 21 -15.12 -20.87 16.85
CA SER A 21 -13.69 -20.71 17.09
C SER A 21 -12.86 -20.81 15.80
N GLU A 22 -13.34 -21.57 14.80
CA GLU A 22 -12.69 -21.76 13.50
C GLU A 22 -12.80 -20.56 12.57
N LEU A 23 -13.73 -19.63 12.84
CA LEU A 23 -13.88 -18.41 12.05
C LEU A 23 -12.62 -17.53 12.15
N SER A 24 -12.25 -16.92 11.04
CA SER A 24 -11.22 -15.89 11.00
C SER A 24 -11.61 -14.67 11.83
N THR A 25 -10.61 -13.87 12.22
CA THR A 25 -10.85 -12.63 12.98
C THR A 25 -11.74 -11.64 12.20
N GLY A 26 -11.57 -11.57 10.88
CA GLY A 26 -12.42 -10.74 10.02
C GLY A 26 -13.87 -11.20 10.00
N GLU A 27 -14.13 -12.50 9.91
CA GLU A 27 -15.50 -13.05 9.95
C GLU A 27 -16.17 -12.80 11.29
N LYS A 28 -15.45 -13.03 12.39
CA LYS A 28 -15.92 -12.74 13.74
C LYS A 28 -16.27 -11.26 13.89
N SER A 29 -15.38 -10.37 13.46
CA SER A 29 -15.61 -8.92 13.50
C SER A 29 -16.84 -8.49 12.70
N LEU A 30 -17.04 -9.04 11.50
CA LEU A 30 -18.22 -8.75 10.67
C LEU A 30 -19.50 -9.25 11.36
N LEU A 31 -19.47 -10.47 11.90
CA LEU A 31 -20.59 -11.07 12.61
C LEU A 31 -20.96 -10.23 13.84
N ASP A 32 -19.97 -9.79 14.62
CA ASP A 32 -20.15 -8.94 15.80
C ASP A 32 -20.82 -7.61 15.43
N VAL A 33 -20.38 -6.95 14.37
CA VAL A 33 -20.98 -5.70 13.88
C VAL A 33 -22.42 -5.90 13.44
N VAL A 34 -22.69 -6.90 12.58
CA VAL A 34 -24.04 -7.18 12.08
C VAL A 34 -24.98 -7.55 13.22
N TYR A 35 -24.54 -8.41 14.14
CA TYR A 35 -25.33 -8.83 15.29
C TYR A 35 -25.62 -7.67 16.24
N SER A 36 -24.64 -6.79 16.48
CA SER A 36 -24.80 -5.60 17.32
C SER A 36 -25.82 -4.64 16.72
N ILE A 37 -25.69 -4.33 15.42
CA ILE A 37 -26.64 -3.46 14.72
C ILE A 37 -28.05 -4.07 14.76
N LYS A 38 -28.18 -5.36 14.43
CA LYS A 38 -29.45 -6.09 14.47
C LYS A 38 -30.12 -5.96 15.82
N ASN A 39 -29.41 -6.30 16.90
CA ASN A 39 -29.95 -6.29 18.25
C ASN A 39 -30.42 -4.90 18.67
N ILE A 40 -29.65 -3.85 18.36
CA ILE A 40 -30.02 -2.47 18.69
C ILE A 40 -31.31 -2.06 17.98
N ILE A 41 -31.43 -2.39 16.69
CA ILE A 41 -32.62 -2.09 15.89
C ILE A 41 -33.84 -2.86 16.44
N GLU A 42 -33.72 -4.17 16.65
CA GLU A 42 -34.81 -5.01 17.14
C GLU A 42 -35.28 -4.59 18.55
N LEU A 43 -34.35 -4.25 19.45
CA LEU A 43 -34.69 -3.75 20.78
C LEU A 43 -35.44 -2.42 20.72
N ARG A 44 -35.07 -1.51 19.81
CA ARG A 44 -35.77 -0.24 19.64
C ARG A 44 -37.17 -0.42 19.05
N ILE A 45 -37.30 -1.27 18.03
CA ILE A 45 -38.60 -1.64 17.45
C ILE A 45 -39.51 -2.21 18.53
N LYS A 46 -39.02 -3.19 19.29
CA LYS A 46 -39.81 -3.87 20.33
C LYS A 46 -40.30 -2.92 21.42
N ASN A 47 -39.50 -1.91 21.77
CA ASN A 47 -39.82 -0.95 22.83
C ASN A 47 -40.55 0.30 22.31
N ASN A 48 -40.93 0.36 21.03
CA ASN A 48 -41.53 1.55 20.39
C ASN A 48 -40.70 2.84 20.59
N LEU A 49 -39.37 2.71 20.63
CA LEU A 49 -38.44 3.82 20.87
C LEU A 49 -38.01 4.48 19.55
N SER A 50 -38.56 5.67 19.25
CA SER A 50 -38.18 6.64 18.20
C SER A 50 -37.90 6.12 16.78
N ASN A 51 -38.38 6.84 15.76
CA ASN A 51 -38.23 6.45 14.35
C ASN A 51 -36.81 6.60 13.77
N SER A 52 -35.83 7.10 14.54
CA SER A 52 -34.47 7.37 14.06
C SER A 52 -33.37 6.79 14.98
N ILE A 53 -32.33 6.22 14.40
CA ILE A 53 -31.18 5.61 15.10
C ILE A 53 -29.88 6.19 14.57
N PHE A 54 -28.99 6.59 15.47
CA PHE A 54 -27.60 6.89 15.14
C PHE A 54 -26.71 5.70 15.52
N ILE A 55 -25.90 5.25 14.58
CA ILE A 55 -24.95 4.16 14.76
C ILE A 55 -23.56 4.72 14.54
N LEU A 56 -22.70 4.57 15.55
CA LEU A 56 -21.30 4.98 15.50
C LEU A 56 -20.44 3.72 15.34
N LEU A 57 -19.62 3.70 14.29
CA LEU A 57 -18.76 2.56 13.95
C LEU A 57 -17.32 3.05 13.89
N ASP A 58 -16.46 2.50 14.74
CA ASP A 58 -15.05 2.89 14.80
C ASP A 58 -14.20 1.82 14.12
N GLU A 59 -13.54 2.17 13.00
CA GLU A 59 -12.60 1.31 12.25
C GLU A 59 -13.02 -0.16 12.08
N ILE A 60 -14.30 -0.39 11.77
CA ILE A 60 -14.88 -1.74 11.65
C ILE A 60 -14.25 -2.57 10.52
N GLU A 61 -13.47 -1.94 9.64
CA GLU A 61 -12.76 -2.56 8.54
C GLU A 61 -11.36 -3.07 8.87
N SER A 62 -10.81 -2.72 10.03
CA SER A 62 -9.41 -2.96 10.39
C SER A 62 -8.97 -4.44 10.31
N TYR A 63 -9.89 -5.38 10.54
CA TYR A 63 -9.61 -6.82 10.44
C TYR A 63 -10.13 -7.46 9.14
N LEU A 64 -10.70 -6.68 8.24
CA LEU A 64 -11.32 -7.19 7.02
C LEU A 64 -10.31 -7.26 5.87
N HIS A 65 -10.41 -8.33 5.09
CA HIS A 65 -9.68 -8.45 3.83
C HIS A 65 -10.07 -7.28 2.87
N PRO A 66 -9.17 -6.75 2.03
CA PRO A 66 -9.46 -5.61 1.15
C PRO A 66 -10.70 -5.77 0.27
N ILE A 67 -10.97 -7.00 -0.20
CA ILE A 67 -12.19 -7.33 -0.97
C ILE A 67 -13.45 -7.05 -0.16
N TRP A 68 -13.43 -7.33 1.14
CA TRP A 68 -14.56 -7.08 2.03
C TRP A 68 -14.65 -5.61 2.44
N GLN A 69 -13.53 -4.91 2.61
CA GLN A 69 -13.54 -3.46 2.81
C GLN A 69 -14.23 -2.75 1.63
N LYS A 70 -13.92 -3.17 0.40
CA LYS A 70 -14.57 -2.69 -0.83
C LYS A 70 -16.08 -2.95 -0.86
N ASN A 71 -16.55 -4.03 -0.26
CA ASN A 71 -17.98 -4.37 -0.25
C ASN A 71 -18.71 -3.89 1.01
N LEU A 72 -17.99 -3.29 1.98
CA LEU A 72 -18.51 -3.06 3.33
C LEU A 72 -19.72 -2.13 3.32
N ILE A 73 -19.63 -0.98 2.64
CA ILE A 73 -20.72 -0.01 2.56
C ILE A 73 -21.95 -0.64 1.89
N GLN A 74 -21.74 -1.42 0.83
CA GLN A 74 -22.81 -2.16 0.16
C GLN A 74 -23.48 -3.20 1.09
N TYR A 75 -22.71 -3.91 1.90
CA TYR A 75 -23.23 -4.86 2.89
C TYR A 75 -24.04 -4.16 3.98
N ILE A 76 -23.49 -3.09 4.56
CA ILE A 76 -24.17 -2.30 5.59
C ILE A 76 -25.47 -1.72 5.02
N TYR A 77 -25.43 -1.10 3.84
CA TYR A 77 -26.62 -0.55 3.17
C TYR A 77 -27.69 -1.62 2.94
N ASN A 78 -27.30 -2.78 2.40
CA ASN A 78 -28.23 -3.87 2.15
C ASN A 78 -28.82 -4.45 3.42
N PHE A 79 -28.05 -4.43 4.51
CA PHE A 79 -28.51 -4.88 5.81
C PHE A 79 -29.49 -3.89 6.45
N VAL A 80 -29.18 -2.59 6.48
CA VAL A 80 -30.01 -1.60 7.17
C VAL A 80 -31.29 -1.25 6.41
N LYS A 81 -31.28 -1.31 5.06
CA LYS A 81 -32.45 -0.93 4.24
C LYS A 81 -33.69 -1.81 4.44
N ILE A 82 -33.54 -2.98 5.06
CA ILE A 82 -34.67 -3.89 5.32
C ILE A 82 -35.55 -3.40 6.48
N TYR A 83 -35.04 -2.49 7.31
CA TYR A 83 -35.75 -1.95 8.45
C TYR A 83 -36.45 -0.65 8.06
N SER A 84 -37.72 -0.52 8.43
CA SER A 84 -38.52 0.71 8.20
C SER A 84 -38.27 1.76 9.28
N ILE A 85 -36.99 2.08 9.52
CA ILE A 85 -36.52 3.06 10.52
C ILE A 85 -35.44 3.92 9.87
N ASP A 86 -35.39 5.20 10.21
CA ASP A 86 -34.36 6.12 9.75
C ASP A 86 -33.03 5.80 10.46
N ILE A 87 -32.04 5.31 9.71
CA ILE A 87 -30.74 4.92 10.27
C ILE A 87 -29.66 5.85 9.72
N HIS A 88 -29.01 6.58 10.63
CA HIS A 88 -27.84 7.39 10.36
C HIS A 88 -26.59 6.67 10.85
N ILE A 89 -25.63 6.47 9.95
CA ILE A 89 -24.37 5.80 10.27
C ILE A 89 -23.25 6.83 10.18
N ILE A 90 -22.47 6.92 11.25
CA ILE A 90 -21.23 7.68 11.30
C ILE A 90 -20.11 6.67 11.50
N LEU A 91 -19.17 6.65 10.57
CA LEU A 91 -18.03 5.74 10.61
C LEU A 91 -16.72 6.51 10.59
N THR A 92 -15.74 6.01 11.32
CA THR A 92 -14.32 6.38 11.15
C THR A 92 -13.64 5.31 10.31
N SER A 93 -12.68 5.71 9.48
CA SER A 93 -11.98 4.75 8.63
C SER A 93 -10.62 5.27 8.19
N HIS A 94 -9.66 4.34 8.07
CA HIS A 94 -8.38 4.55 7.39
C HIS A 94 -8.33 3.90 6.00
N SER A 95 -9.47 3.41 5.50
CA SER A 95 -9.55 2.66 4.25
C SER A 95 -9.91 3.55 3.05
N PRO A 96 -9.07 3.59 2.00
CA PRO A 96 -9.42 4.27 0.75
C PRO A 96 -10.62 3.62 0.04
N PHE A 97 -10.88 2.34 0.30
CA PHE A 97 -12.02 1.64 -0.30
C PHE A 97 -13.34 2.20 0.21
N ILE A 98 -13.46 2.39 1.52
CA ILE A 98 -14.65 2.99 2.13
C ILE A 98 -14.79 4.44 1.67
N LEU A 99 -13.70 5.20 1.66
CA LEU A 99 -13.71 6.58 1.17
C LEU A 99 -14.21 6.67 -0.29
N SER A 100 -13.89 5.67 -1.13
CA SER A 100 -14.30 5.64 -2.53
C SER A 100 -15.81 5.44 -2.75
N ASP A 101 -16.54 4.91 -1.77
CA ASP A 101 -17.99 4.67 -1.86
C ASP A 101 -18.82 5.85 -1.35
N ILE A 102 -18.19 6.85 -0.71
CA ILE A 102 -18.88 7.95 -0.03
C ILE A 102 -18.65 9.27 -0.79
N PRO A 103 -19.71 10.05 -1.08
CA PRO A 103 -19.56 11.38 -1.67
C PRO A 103 -18.87 12.35 -0.71
N LYS A 104 -18.09 13.29 -1.26
CA LYS A 104 -17.20 14.17 -0.49
C LYS A 104 -17.96 14.99 0.55
N GLU A 105 -19.19 15.37 0.21
CA GLU A 105 -20.10 16.15 1.05
C GLU A 105 -20.42 15.43 2.36
N ASN A 106 -20.30 14.10 2.38
CA ASN A 106 -20.53 13.24 3.55
C ASN A 106 -19.21 12.79 4.23
N VAL A 107 -18.08 13.40 3.88
CA VAL A 107 -16.76 13.05 4.43
C VAL A 107 -16.17 14.20 5.24
N ILE A 108 -15.70 13.87 6.44
CA ILE A 108 -14.92 14.77 7.29
C ILE A 108 -13.48 14.29 7.31
N PHE A 109 -12.58 15.08 6.72
CA PHE A 109 -11.15 14.81 6.74
C PHE A 109 -10.52 15.44 7.99
N LEU A 110 -9.69 14.67 8.69
CA LEU A 110 -9.01 15.11 9.90
C LEU A 110 -7.50 15.13 9.66
N GLU A 111 -6.88 16.29 9.86
CA GLU A 111 -5.42 16.46 9.84
C GLU A 111 -4.94 16.83 11.25
N LYS A 112 -3.70 16.49 11.60
CA LYS A 112 -3.09 16.95 12.85
C LYS A 112 -2.66 18.42 12.71
N TYR A 113 -2.77 19.20 13.79
CA TYR A 113 -2.15 20.52 13.84
C TYR A 113 -0.64 20.40 13.68
N LYS A 114 -0.07 21.22 12.79
CA LYS A 114 1.39 21.35 12.67
C LYS A 114 1.91 22.31 13.74
N LYS A 115 3.17 22.14 14.13
CA LYS A 115 3.85 23.13 14.98
C LYS A 115 3.73 24.50 14.31
N ASP A 116 3.35 25.50 15.10
CA ASP A 116 3.22 26.90 14.70
C ASP A 116 1.99 27.29 13.85
N GLU A 117 1.04 26.39 13.59
CA GLU A 117 -0.21 26.75 12.88
C GLU A 117 -1.19 27.55 13.74
N ASP A 118 -1.32 27.20 15.03
CA ASP A 118 -2.18 27.93 15.97
C ASP A 118 -1.59 27.87 17.39
N LYS A 119 -1.30 29.04 17.96
CA LYS A 119 -0.72 29.20 19.31
C LYS A 119 -1.63 28.68 20.43
N ASN A 120 -2.93 28.52 20.17
CA ASN A 120 -3.91 28.03 21.13
C ASN A 120 -4.14 26.52 21.04
N GLN A 121 -3.53 25.84 20.08
CA GLN A 121 -3.71 24.40 19.86
C GLN A 121 -2.45 23.64 20.30
N LYS A 122 -2.66 22.50 20.95
CA LYS A 122 -1.57 21.62 21.33
C LYS A 122 -1.20 20.72 20.16
N GLU A 123 0.10 20.47 20.00
CA GLU A 123 0.61 19.46 19.08
C GLU A 123 -0.09 18.11 19.35
N GLY A 124 -0.65 17.51 18.30
CA GLY A 124 -1.41 16.26 18.39
C GLY A 124 -2.93 16.41 18.39
N ASN A 125 -3.48 17.62 18.54
CA ASN A 125 -4.91 17.87 18.29
C ASN A 125 -5.25 17.72 16.79
N CYS A 126 -6.51 17.38 16.48
CA CYS A 126 -7.00 17.28 15.11
C CYS A 126 -7.73 18.56 14.67
N LYS A 127 -7.60 18.90 13.38
CA LYS A 127 -8.36 19.96 12.69
C LYS A 127 -9.16 19.34 11.54
N ASN A 128 -10.28 19.98 11.20
CA ASN A 128 -11.07 19.62 10.02
C ASN A 128 -10.40 20.20 8.76
N ALA A 129 -9.90 19.31 7.89
CA ALA A 129 -9.21 19.64 6.66
C ALA A 129 -10.10 19.48 5.41
N THR A 130 -11.41 19.22 5.57
CA THR A 130 -12.31 18.97 4.43
C THR A 130 -12.35 20.12 3.43
N LYS A 131 -12.19 21.37 3.90
CA LYS A 131 -12.18 22.56 3.03
C LYS A 131 -10.91 22.65 2.17
N ASP A 132 -9.80 22.15 2.69
CA ASP A 132 -8.49 22.25 2.03
C ASP A 132 -8.29 21.15 0.98
N ILE A 133 -9.13 20.11 1.02
CA ILE A 133 -9.06 18.96 0.12
C ILE A 133 -10.08 19.14 -1.00
N GLU A 134 -9.62 19.38 -2.23
CA GLU A 134 -10.51 19.48 -3.41
C GLU A 134 -10.89 18.12 -4.02
N LEU A 135 -10.46 17.03 -3.42
CA LEU A 135 -10.66 15.66 -3.91
C LEU A 135 -12.13 15.27 -3.96
N LYS A 136 -12.60 14.80 -5.13
CA LYS A 136 -13.86 14.06 -5.26
C LYS A 136 -13.60 12.62 -4.86
N THR A 137 -14.38 12.11 -3.91
CA THR A 137 -14.12 10.80 -3.28
C THR A 137 -14.90 9.66 -3.94
N PHE A 138 -16.17 9.89 -4.26
CA PHE A 138 -17.05 8.87 -4.85
C PHE A 138 -16.52 8.35 -6.19
N GLY A 139 -16.29 7.04 -6.29
CA GLY A 139 -15.75 6.36 -7.47
C GLY A 139 -14.30 6.73 -7.82
N ALA A 140 -13.57 7.40 -6.93
CA ALA A 140 -12.21 7.85 -7.21
C ALA A 140 -11.18 6.70 -7.23
N ASN A 141 -10.07 6.93 -7.91
CA ASN A 141 -8.95 5.98 -7.94
C ASN A 141 -8.34 5.86 -6.53
N ILE A 142 -8.17 4.61 -6.07
CA ILE A 142 -7.61 4.31 -4.73
C ILE A 142 -6.23 4.93 -4.50
N HIS A 143 -5.38 5.04 -5.54
CA HIS A 143 -4.06 5.66 -5.41
C HIS A 143 -4.16 7.16 -5.13
N THR A 144 -5.10 7.84 -5.79
CA THR A 144 -5.36 9.27 -5.56
C THR A 144 -5.97 9.49 -4.17
N LEU A 145 -6.86 8.60 -3.73
CA LEU A 145 -7.40 8.64 -2.37
C LEU A 145 -6.31 8.40 -1.32
N LEU A 146 -5.42 7.44 -1.54
CA LEU A 146 -4.28 7.16 -0.67
C LEU A 146 -3.32 8.35 -0.57
N SER A 147 -2.97 8.97 -1.69
CA SER A 147 -2.05 10.12 -1.68
C SER A 147 -2.69 11.37 -1.06
N ASN A 148 -3.91 11.70 -1.47
CA ASN A 148 -4.52 13.00 -1.17
C ASN A 148 -5.48 12.95 0.03
N GLY A 149 -6.23 11.85 0.20
CA GLY A 149 -7.20 11.67 1.28
C GLY A 149 -6.56 11.25 2.61
N PHE A 150 -5.40 10.61 2.57
CA PHE A 150 -4.65 10.17 3.77
C PHE A 150 -3.32 10.93 3.96
N PHE A 151 -3.15 12.06 3.26
CA PHE A 151 -2.03 12.97 3.43
C PHE A 151 -0.64 12.33 3.26
N MET A 152 -0.51 11.33 2.37
CA MET A 152 0.76 10.69 2.04
C MET A 152 1.53 11.51 0.99
N SER A 153 1.91 12.74 1.35
CA SER A 153 2.59 13.69 0.44
C SER A 153 3.99 13.25 0.01
N ASP A 154 4.67 12.42 0.80
CA ASP A 154 6.05 11.98 0.55
C ASP A 154 6.15 10.72 -0.32
N GLY A 155 5.03 10.37 -0.98
CA GLY A 155 4.90 9.22 -1.87
C GLY A 155 4.25 8.01 -1.23
N LEU A 156 3.91 7.01 -2.06
CA LEU A 156 3.26 5.76 -1.65
C LEU A 156 4.26 4.63 -1.37
N MET A 157 5.56 4.90 -1.50
CA MET A 157 6.61 3.91 -1.28
C MET A 157 6.92 3.77 0.21
N GLY A 158 7.01 2.53 0.69
CA GLY A 158 7.39 2.26 2.08
C GLY A 158 8.80 2.77 2.41
N GLU A 159 8.96 3.32 3.61
CA GLU A 159 10.20 3.99 4.05
C GLU A 159 11.42 3.05 4.04
N PHE A 160 11.23 1.77 4.34
CA PHE A 160 12.32 0.78 4.25
C PHE A 160 12.82 0.63 2.81
N ALA A 161 11.93 0.46 1.85
CA ALA A 161 12.30 0.33 0.43
C ALA A 161 12.98 1.62 -0.06
N LYS A 162 12.40 2.78 0.28
CA LYS A 162 12.98 4.11 0.02
C LYS A 162 14.42 4.20 0.52
N SER A 163 14.69 3.78 1.77
CA SER A 163 16.03 3.80 2.35
C SER A 163 17.04 2.95 1.58
N LYS A 164 16.63 1.80 1.03
CA LYS A 164 17.51 0.90 0.25
C LYS A 164 17.82 1.48 -1.12
N ILE A 165 16.84 2.08 -1.76
CA ILE A 165 17.01 2.74 -3.05
C ILE A 165 17.90 3.98 -2.89
N GLU A 166 17.70 4.73 -1.81
CA GLU A 166 18.50 5.91 -1.50
C GLU A 166 19.96 5.54 -1.15
N GLU A 167 20.22 4.37 -0.55
CA GLU A 167 21.58 3.85 -0.35
C GLU A 167 22.33 3.70 -1.70
N ILE A 168 21.65 3.18 -2.73
CA ILE A 168 22.23 3.03 -4.07
C ILE A 168 22.49 4.40 -4.69
N LYS A 169 21.49 5.29 -4.64
CA LYS A 169 21.60 6.64 -5.19
C LYS A 169 22.75 7.43 -4.56
N LYS A 170 22.86 7.42 -3.22
CA LYS A 170 23.95 8.08 -2.49
C LYS A 170 25.31 7.52 -2.86
N PHE A 171 25.42 6.20 -3.04
CA PHE A 171 26.66 5.58 -3.48
C PHE A 171 27.03 6.01 -4.90
N TYR A 172 26.07 6.02 -5.82
CA TYR A 172 26.26 6.50 -7.19
C TYR A 172 26.72 7.97 -7.23
N GLU A 173 26.05 8.85 -6.51
CA GLU A 173 26.41 10.28 -6.42
C GLU A 173 27.82 10.48 -5.83
N LEU A 174 28.17 9.70 -4.80
CA LEU A 174 29.50 9.73 -4.19
C LEU A 174 30.59 9.30 -5.17
N VAL A 175 30.33 8.28 -6.00
CA VAL A 175 31.26 7.84 -7.04
C VAL A 175 31.45 8.92 -8.09
N LYS A 176 30.36 9.49 -8.63
CA LYS A 176 30.42 10.58 -9.62
C LYS A 176 31.17 11.80 -9.12
N PHE A 177 30.99 12.16 -7.84
CA PHE A 177 31.67 13.31 -7.25
C PHE A 177 33.18 13.09 -7.05
N LEU A 178 33.60 11.87 -6.71
CA LEU A 178 35.00 11.54 -6.40
C LEU A 178 35.81 11.05 -7.58
N GLU A 179 35.16 10.56 -8.65
CA GLU A 179 35.79 10.08 -9.88
C GLU A 179 36.85 11.06 -10.45
N PRO A 180 36.58 12.37 -10.60
CA PRO A 180 37.55 13.29 -11.22
C PRO A 180 38.72 13.71 -10.32
N LYS A 181 38.74 13.37 -9.02
CA LYS A 181 39.61 14.07 -8.05
C LYS A 181 40.90 13.33 -7.65
N ASN A 182 40.97 11.99 -7.67
CA ASN A 182 42.20 11.28 -7.26
C ASN A 182 42.23 9.77 -7.62
N LYS A 183 43.37 9.26 -8.13
CA LYS A 183 43.59 7.81 -8.38
C LYS A 183 43.49 6.95 -7.10
N LYS A 184 43.82 7.50 -5.92
CA LYS A 184 43.77 6.78 -4.64
C LYS A 184 42.34 6.44 -4.20
N TYR A 185 41.40 7.38 -4.36
CA TYR A 185 39.99 7.16 -4.03
C TYR A 185 39.34 6.12 -4.95
N LYS A 186 39.70 6.10 -6.24
CA LYS A 186 39.18 5.12 -7.20
C LYS A 186 39.39 3.68 -6.75
N ARG A 187 40.53 3.35 -6.13
CA ARG A 187 40.84 2.00 -5.65
C ARG A 187 40.00 1.60 -4.44
N ILE A 188 39.79 2.51 -3.49
CA ILE A 188 38.95 2.29 -2.30
C ILE A 188 37.48 2.13 -2.71
N LEU A 189 37.00 2.98 -3.61
CA LEU A 189 35.63 2.92 -4.12
C LEU A 189 35.38 1.62 -4.91
N LYS A 190 36.36 1.13 -5.67
CA LYS A 190 36.25 -0.16 -6.37
C LYS A 190 36.04 -1.32 -5.39
N ILE A 191 36.75 -1.34 -4.25
CA ILE A 191 36.58 -2.38 -3.23
C ILE A 191 35.18 -2.30 -2.61
N LEU A 192 34.74 -1.09 -2.25
CA LEU A 192 33.40 -0.84 -1.72
C LEU A 192 32.29 -1.25 -2.71
N TYR A 193 32.48 -0.92 -3.99
CA TYR A 193 31.59 -1.31 -5.08
C TYR A 193 31.47 -2.83 -5.18
N LEU A 194 32.60 -3.56 -5.24
CA LEU A 194 32.60 -5.02 -5.33
C LEU A 194 31.88 -5.69 -4.14
N PHE A 195 31.96 -5.09 -2.95
CA PHE A 195 31.23 -5.58 -1.78
C PHE A 195 29.72 -5.33 -1.86
N LYS A 196 29.30 -4.19 -2.45
CA LYS A 196 27.89 -3.77 -2.50
C LYS A 196 27.14 -4.22 -3.74
N ILE A 197 27.81 -4.48 -4.87
CA ILE A 197 27.16 -4.69 -6.17
C ILE A 197 26.20 -5.87 -6.19
N LYS A 198 26.54 -6.99 -5.52
CA LYS A 198 25.63 -8.14 -5.41
C LYS A 198 24.32 -7.76 -4.73
N LYS A 199 24.40 -6.99 -3.64
CA LYS A 199 23.23 -6.48 -2.91
C LYS A 199 22.45 -5.49 -3.78
N PHE A 200 23.13 -4.59 -4.48
CA PHE A 200 22.48 -3.58 -5.32
C PHE A 200 21.76 -4.20 -6.51
N ASN A 201 22.36 -5.17 -7.20
CA ASN A 201 21.72 -5.92 -8.28
C ASN A 201 20.50 -6.68 -7.77
N HIS A 202 20.59 -7.30 -6.58
CA HIS A 202 19.43 -7.95 -5.98
C HIS A 202 18.31 -6.95 -5.69
N ILE A 203 18.61 -5.81 -5.07
CA ILE A 203 17.62 -4.75 -4.83
C ILE A 203 16.98 -4.31 -6.15
N GLN A 204 17.78 -4.06 -7.20
CA GLN A 204 17.27 -3.66 -8.51
C GLN A 204 16.32 -4.70 -9.11
N SER A 205 16.63 -5.99 -8.99
CA SER A 205 15.80 -7.08 -9.51
C SER A 205 14.42 -7.21 -8.84
N ILE A 206 14.29 -6.78 -7.57
CA ILE A 206 13.04 -6.91 -6.80
C ILE A 206 12.21 -5.62 -6.77
N ILE A 207 12.68 -4.52 -7.37
CA ILE A 207 11.89 -3.29 -7.50
C ILE A 207 10.69 -3.58 -8.41
N GLY A 208 9.48 -3.45 -7.86
CA GLY A 208 8.24 -3.71 -8.60
C GLY A 208 7.80 -2.59 -9.53
N GLU A 209 8.31 -1.37 -9.37
CA GLU A 209 7.99 -0.24 -10.24
C GLU A 209 8.97 -0.18 -11.44
N PRO A 210 8.50 -0.44 -12.69
CA PRO A 210 9.39 -0.59 -13.85
C PRO A 210 10.26 0.65 -14.15
N PHE A 211 9.67 1.84 -13.96
CA PHE A 211 10.37 3.10 -14.16
C PHE A 211 11.54 3.26 -13.18
N LEU A 212 11.29 3.06 -11.89
CA LEU A 212 12.31 3.13 -10.86
C LEU A 212 13.37 2.03 -11.03
N GLN A 213 12.94 0.82 -11.41
CA GLN A 213 13.84 -0.29 -11.70
C GLN A 213 14.82 0.06 -12.83
N THR A 214 14.36 0.77 -13.86
CA THR A 214 15.18 1.23 -14.99
C THR A 214 16.16 2.31 -14.56
N ILE A 215 15.73 3.28 -13.75
CA ILE A 215 16.64 4.32 -13.22
C ILE A 215 17.77 3.69 -12.41
N ILE A 216 17.45 2.77 -11.50
CA ILE A 216 18.44 2.09 -10.68
C ILE A 216 19.35 1.21 -11.53
N LYS A 217 18.82 0.53 -12.54
CA LYS A 217 19.63 -0.20 -13.51
C LYS A 217 20.66 0.71 -14.19
N ASN A 218 20.23 1.86 -14.69
CA ASN A 218 21.13 2.83 -15.34
C ASN A 218 22.25 3.30 -14.39
N TYR A 219 21.95 3.55 -13.11
CA TYR A 219 22.98 3.87 -12.12
C TYR A 219 23.99 2.74 -11.93
N LEU A 220 23.54 1.49 -11.91
CA LEU A 220 24.42 0.34 -11.75
C LEU A 220 25.26 0.08 -13.00
N ASP A 221 24.68 0.23 -14.19
CA ASP A 221 25.37 0.13 -15.48
C ASP A 221 26.49 1.17 -15.58
N GLU A 222 26.23 2.42 -15.18
CA GLU A 222 27.25 3.46 -15.14
C GLU A 222 28.35 3.15 -14.12
N LEU A 223 28.00 2.62 -12.94
CA LEU A 223 29.00 2.19 -11.96
C LEU A 223 29.86 1.03 -12.50
N GLU A 224 29.24 0.08 -13.19
CA GLU A 224 29.93 -1.02 -13.85
C GLU A 224 30.87 -0.49 -14.94
N GLN A 225 30.44 0.48 -15.76
CA GLN A 225 31.30 1.12 -16.76
C GLN A 225 32.52 1.81 -16.12
N ILE A 226 32.37 2.47 -14.97
CA ILE A 226 33.44 3.21 -14.28
C ILE A 226 34.48 2.27 -13.65
N PHE A 227 34.03 1.16 -13.04
CA PHE A 227 34.90 0.26 -12.25
C PHE A 227 35.29 -1.03 -12.97
N ASP A 228 34.50 -1.48 -13.93
CA ASP A 228 34.62 -2.76 -14.62
C ASP A 228 34.11 -2.73 -16.09
N ASN A 229 34.77 -1.89 -16.91
CA ASN A 229 34.40 -1.63 -18.31
C ASN A 229 34.40 -2.90 -19.21
N GLU A 230 35.20 -3.92 -18.90
CA GLU A 230 35.18 -5.18 -19.67
C GLU A 230 33.90 -5.97 -19.43
N THR A 231 33.49 -6.08 -18.17
CA THR A 231 32.24 -6.75 -17.78
C THR A 231 31.03 -5.97 -18.30
N TYR A 232 31.04 -4.63 -18.21
CA TYR A 232 30.01 -3.78 -18.81
C TYR A 232 29.81 -4.04 -20.30
N LYS A 233 30.90 -4.04 -21.09
CA LYS A 233 30.83 -4.31 -22.54
C LYS A 233 30.26 -5.70 -22.84
N LYS A 234 30.66 -6.71 -22.07
CA LYS A 234 30.18 -8.08 -22.24
C LYS A 234 28.69 -8.22 -21.91
N ASN A 235 28.23 -7.57 -20.83
CA ASN A 235 26.83 -7.57 -20.42
C ASN A 235 25.96 -6.82 -21.42
N LYS A 236 26.35 -5.61 -21.86
CA LYS A 236 25.67 -4.85 -22.91
C LYS A 236 25.57 -5.62 -24.22
N MET A 237 26.64 -6.32 -24.61
CA MET A 237 26.63 -7.13 -25.82
C MET A 237 25.65 -8.30 -25.70
N LYS A 238 25.55 -8.93 -24.53
CA LYS A 238 24.56 -9.98 -24.27
C LYS A 238 23.13 -9.45 -24.28
N GLU A 239 22.86 -8.33 -23.62
CA GLU A 239 21.53 -7.70 -23.64
C GLU A 239 21.10 -7.29 -25.05
N PHE A 240 22.04 -6.82 -25.88
CA PHE A 240 21.77 -6.48 -27.26
C PHE A 240 21.45 -7.72 -28.10
N LEU A 241 22.14 -8.84 -27.86
CA LEU A 241 21.87 -10.11 -28.53
C LEU A 241 20.51 -10.71 -28.10
N ASP A 242 20.12 -10.56 -26.84
CA ASP A 242 18.84 -11.04 -26.31
C ASP A 242 17.62 -10.26 -26.87
N GLN A 243 17.84 -9.13 -27.57
CA GLN A 243 16.78 -8.36 -28.26
C GLN A 243 16.46 -8.89 -29.66
N PHE A 244 17.28 -9.79 -30.21
CA PHE A 244 17.04 -10.39 -31.52
C PHE A 244 16.47 -11.80 -31.35
N GLU A 245 15.51 -12.15 -32.20
CA GLU A 245 15.04 -13.54 -32.30
C GLU A 245 16.20 -14.43 -32.82
N PRO A 246 16.33 -15.68 -32.34
CA PRO A 246 17.41 -16.59 -32.75
C PRO A 246 17.52 -16.74 -34.27
N GLU A 247 16.38 -16.68 -34.97
CA GLU A 247 16.27 -16.80 -36.43
C GLU A 247 16.86 -15.58 -37.19
N GLU A 248 16.77 -14.38 -36.62
CA GLU A 248 17.35 -13.16 -37.20
C GLU A 248 18.88 -13.14 -37.05
N LEU A 249 19.38 -13.61 -35.91
CA LEU A 249 20.81 -13.78 -35.66
C LEU A 249 21.43 -14.83 -36.59
N GLN A 250 20.71 -15.92 -36.84
CA GLN A 250 21.16 -16.99 -37.73
C GLN A 250 21.25 -16.52 -39.19
N LYS A 251 20.23 -15.79 -39.68
CA LYS A 251 20.28 -15.14 -41.01
C LYS A 251 21.46 -14.18 -41.17
N TYR A 252 21.74 -13.36 -40.16
CA TYR A 252 22.84 -12.39 -40.22
C TYR A 252 24.22 -13.08 -40.24
N LEU A 253 24.38 -14.18 -39.50
CA LEU A 253 25.60 -14.99 -39.49
C LEU A 253 25.80 -15.72 -40.82
N ASP A 254 24.73 -16.26 -41.41
CA ASP A 254 24.76 -16.95 -42.69
C ASP A 254 25.09 -16.00 -43.86
N GLU A 255 24.53 -14.78 -43.87
CA GLU A 255 24.85 -13.75 -44.88
C GLU A 255 26.31 -13.24 -44.80
N LYS A 256 26.89 -13.25 -43.60
CA LYS A 256 28.27 -12.78 -43.38
C LYS A 256 29.30 -13.85 -43.74
N ASN A 257 28.98 -15.12 -43.50
CA ASN A 257 29.79 -16.27 -43.91
C ASN A 257 29.71 -16.52 -45.43
N ALA A 258 28.64 -16.10 -46.10
CA ALA A 258 28.52 -16.16 -47.56
C ALA A 258 29.33 -15.07 -48.31
N LYS A 259 29.87 -14.08 -47.60
CA LYS A 259 30.66 -12.97 -48.16
C LYS A 259 32.16 -13.02 -47.78
N ALA A 260 32.59 -14.07 -47.08
CA ALA A 260 33.99 -14.35 -46.75
C ALA A 260 34.53 -15.49 -47.63
#